data_AF-W2YGA3-F1
#
_entry.id   AF-W2YGA3-F1
#
_cell.length_a   1.000
_cell.length_b   1.000
_cell.length_c   1.000
_cell.angle_alpha   90.00
_cell.angle_beta   90.00
_cell.angle_gamma   90.00
#
_symmetry.space_group_name_H-M   'P 1'
#
loop_
_entity.id
_entity.type
_entity.pdbx_description
1 polymer ?
#
loop_
_entity_poly.entity_id
_entity_poly.type
_entity_poly.pdbx_seq_one_letter_code
_entity_poly.pdbx_strand_id
1 'polypeptide(L)'
;MIRLSGKVRRADRPNLNRVQVKEKARVAHKEYNQGMRLRVLLRERDVCDVVTTLCEIRPGVSEVGSHLATHEVKTSANKRTPKWSTEDNFVPSRVRFRLPEEVISNALNFLKTEIRDGDTEIELGSDREQTDDTNASVMTFERLTQSTREQLEAMQWLWNLQLACREAVLCCTWLTRSVKEVEDDTSPAHVAFLQILECWPYAALKGFGFDLSYAAIFCLRDSEWLNDAVMRAVAVSLSRFKNNQTVMLPPPTSDGQRGDILQEKAIRSIARAVASRPFVLMPVNLGGVRWAGLP
;
A
#
# COMPACT_ATOMS: atom_id res chain seq x y z
N MET A 1 31.81 16.70 -54.15
CA MET A 1 31.62 17.38 -52.85
C MET A 1 30.28 18.10 -52.90
N ILE A 2 29.22 17.53 -52.31
CA ILE A 2 27.86 18.07 -52.39
C ILE A 2 27.53 18.74 -51.05
N ARG A 3 27.28 20.06 -51.06
CA ARG A 3 26.80 20.80 -49.88
C ARG A 3 25.29 20.62 -49.76
N LEU A 4 24.84 19.89 -48.74
CA LEU A 4 23.43 19.82 -48.36
C LEU A 4 23.05 21.06 -47.55
N SER A 5 22.61 22.13 -48.22
CA SER A 5 21.87 23.23 -47.58
C SER A 5 20.37 22.95 -47.66
N GLY A 6 19.87 22.10 -46.77
CA GLY A 6 18.44 21.83 -46.64
C GLY A 6 18.05 21.92 -45.17
N LYS A 7 17.27 22.93 -44.79
CA LYS A 7 16.54 22.91 -43.52
C LYS A 7 15.59 21.72 -43.57
N VAL A 8 15.99 20.59 -42.99
CA VAL A 8 15.11 19.45 -42.76
C VAL A 8 13.98 19.94 -41.86
N ARG A 9 12.80 20.21 -42.44
CA ARG A 9 11.57 20.36 -41.67
C ARG A 9 11.31 19.00 -41.05
N ARG A 10 11.55 18.89 -39.74
CA ARG A 10 11.19 17.69 -38.97
C ARG A 10 9.69 17.50 -39.13
N ALA A 11 9.30 16.41 -39.79
CA ALA A 11 7.92 16.00 -39.94
C ALA A 11 7.25 15.89 -38.56
N ASP A 12 6.03 16.41 -38.49
CA ASP A 12 4.95 16.11 -37.55
C ASP A 12 5.37 15.68 -36.14
N ARG A 13 5.85 16.63 -35.33
CA ARG A 13 5.67 16.51 -33.87
C ARG A 13 4.18 16.72 -33.59
N PRO A 14 3.48 15.77 -32.95
CA PRO A 14 2.12 16.00 -32.48
C PRO A 14 2.07 17.31 -31.70
N ASN A 15 1.12 18.18 -32.04
CA ASN A 15 0.95 19.43 -31.32
C ASN A 15 0.69 19.12 -29.84
N LEU A 16 1.59 19.55 -28.97
CA LEU A 16 1.47 19.35 -27.54
C LEU A 16 0.18 20.04 -27.06
N ASN A 17 -0.79 19.27 -26.56
CA ASN A 17 -2.03 19.83 -26.04
C ASN A 17 -1.74 20.61 -24.74
N ARG A 18 -1.45 21.91 -24.89
CA ARG A 18 -1.06 22.80 -23.79
C ARG A 18 -2.11 22.86 -22.69
N VAL A 19 -3.40 22.67 -23.03
CA VAL A 19 -4.50 22.68 -22.06
C VAL A 19 -4.42 21.44 -21.17
N GLN A 20 -4.33 20.25 -21.77
CA GLN A 20 -4.19 19.00 -21.02
C GLN A 20 -2.92 18.97 -20.17
N VAL A 21 -1.80 19.48 -20.68
CA VAL A 21 -0.53 19.53 -19.93
C VAL A 21 -0.64 20.46 -18.72
N LYS A 22 -1.27 21.64 -18.87
CA LYS A 22 -1.51 22.57 -17.76
C LYS A 22 -2.42 21.95 -16.70
N GLU A 23 -3.49 21.28 -17.12
CA GLU A 23 -4.43 20.65 -16.19
C GLU A 23 -3.77 19.50 -15.41
N LYS A 24 -3.01 18.63 -16.09
CA LYS A 24 -2.25 17.57 -15.44
C LYS A 24 -1.26 18.14 -14.40
N ALA A 25 -0.57 19.24 -14.74
CA ALA A 25 0.34 19.90 -13.81
C ALA A 25 -0.39 20.52 -12.61
N ARG A 26 -1.58 21.11 -12.82
CA ARG A 26 -2.41 21.69 -11.77
C ARG A 26 -2.89 20.62 -10.78
N VAL A 27 -3.36 19.48 -11.29
CA VAL A 27 -3.79 18.34 -10.48
C VAL A 27 -2.64 17.78 -9.65
N ALA A 28 -1.49 17.51 -10.29
CA ALA A 28 -0.30 17.00 -9.60
C ALA A 28 0.23 17.98 -8.53
N HIS A 29 0.15 19.30 -8.78
CA HIS A 29 0.51 20.31 -7.78
C HIS A 29 -0.47 20.33 -6.60
N LYS A 30 -1.77 20.17 -6.85
CA LYS A 30 -2.79 20.09 -5.78
C LYS A 30 -2.55 18.86 -4.91
N GLU A 31 -2.32 17.71 -5.53
CA GLU A 31 -1.99 16.45 -4.84
C GLU A 31 -0.72 16.62 -4.00
N TYR A 32 0.37 17.11 -4.60
CA TYR A 32 1.61 17.39 -3.90
C TYR A 32 1.42 18.27 -2.65
N ASN A 33 0.57 19.30 -2.72
CA ASN A 33 0.36 20.20 -1.59
C ASN A 33 -0.36 19.55 -0.40
N GLN A 34 -1.09 18.45 -0.58
CA GLN A 34 -1.78 17.77 0.53
C GLN A 34 -0.79 17.25 1.58
N GLY A 35 0.40 16.78 1.16
CA GLY A 35 1.46 16.29 2.06
C GLY A 35 2.50 17.36 2.41
N MET A 36 2.23 18.65 2.18
CA MET A 36 3.23 19.71 2.38
C MET A 36 3.69 19.79 3.83
N ARG A 37 2.78 19.66 4.80
CA ARG A 37 3.11 19.69 6.23
C ARG A 37 4.13 18.60 6.58
N LEU A 38 3.89 17.35 6.16
CA LEU A 38 4.84 16.25 6.35
C LEU A 38 6.18 16.50 5.65
N ARG A 39 6.17 17.06 4.43
CA ARG A 39 7.41 17.38 3.72
C ARG A 39 8.24 18.44 4.42
N VAL A 40 7.63 19.38 5.14
CA VAL A 40 8.36 20.34 5.97
C VAL A 40 8.87 19.67 7.24
N LEU A 41 8.02 18.89 7.92
CA LEU A 41 8.34 18.23 9.19
C LEU A 41 9.45 17.17 9.08
N LEU A 42 9.48 16.45 7.96
CA LEU A 42 10.35 15.30 7.70
C LEU A 42 11.53 15.64 6.78
N ARG A 43 11.68 16.92 6.40
CA ARG A 43 12.78 17.40 5.58
C ARG A 43 14.08 17.15 6.34
N GLU A 44 14.87 16.18 5.90
CA GLU A 44 16.19 15.82 6.49
C GLU A 44 16.17 14.76 7.60
N ARG A 45 15.02 14.16 7.91
CA ARG A 45 14.97 12.96 8.77
C ARG A 45 15.46 11.72 8.02
N ASP A 46 16.09 10.78 8.72
CA ASP A 46 16.37 9.46 8.19
C ASP A 46 15.10 8.61 8.11
N VAL A 47 15.18 7.43 7.48
CA VAL A 47 14.01 6.60 7.23
C VAL A 47 13.37 6.06 8.52
N CYS A 48 14.17 5.73 9.54
CA CYS A 48 13.67 5.23 10.82
C CYS A 48 12.98 6.36 11.59
N ASP A 49 13.59 7.55 11.60
CA ASP A 49 12.97 8.76 12.16
C ASP A 49 11.64 9.12 11.47
N VAL A 50 11.58 8.98 10.14
CA VAL A 50 10.34 9.16 9.38
C VAL A 50 9.26 8.18 9.84
N VAL A 51 9.59 6.89 9.94
CA VAL A 51 8.63 5.86 10.39
C VAL A 51 8.14 6.16 11.81
N THR A 52 9.05 6.44 12.74
CA THR A 52 8.72 6.77 14.14
C THR A 52 7.77 7.97 14.19
N THR A 53 8.12 9.05 13.48
CA THR A 53 7.30 10.27 13.44
C THR A 53 5.90 9.98 12.89
N LEU A 54 5.79 9.25 11.77
CA LEU A 54 4.50 8.92 11.16
C LEU A 54 3.63 8.06 12.09
N CYS A 55 4.23 7.13 12.83
CA CYS A 55 3.55 6.30 13.83
C CYS A 55 3.03 7.12 15.04
N GLU A 56 3.75 8.17 15.42
CA GLU A 56 3.38 9.08 16.51
C GLU A 56 2.24 10.02 16.11
N ILE A 57 2.39 10.72 14.98
CA ILE A 57 1.44 11.76 14.56
C ILE A 57 0.23 11.21 13.80
N ARG A 58 0.31 9.98 13.27
CA ARG A 58 -0.78 9.24 12.59
C ARG A 58 -1.61 10.10 11.61
N PRO A 59 -0.96 10.70 10.59
CA PRO A 59 -1.62 11.59 9.63
C PRO A 59 -2.69 10.87 8.80
N GLY A 60 -3.69 11.62 8.30
CA GLY A 60 -4.73 11.05 7.45
C GLY A 60 -4.19 10.51 6.12
N VAL A 61 -4.87 9.52 5.54
CA VAL A 61 -4.57 8.90 4.23
C VAL A 61 -4.17 9.93 3.17
N SER A 62 -4.92 11.04 3.05
CA SER A 62 -4.65 12.05 2.01
C SER A 62 -3.29 12.74 2.21
N GLU A 63 -2.93 13.03 3.45
CA GLU A 63 -1.69 13.74 3.78
C GLU A 63 -0.47 12.82 3.57
N VAL A 64 -0.52 11.61 4.14
CA VAL A 64 0.59 10.65 4.05
C VAL A 64 0.70 10.05 2.65
N GLY A 65 -0.41 9.73 2.00
CA GLY A 65 -0.44 9.22 0.64
C GLY A 65 0.20 10.22 -0.33
N SER A 66 -0.17 11.50 -0.25
CA SER A 66 0.51 12.54 -1.02
C SER A 66 2.00 12.58 -0.69
N HIS A 67 2.38 12.62 0.58
CA HIS A 67 3.80 12.73 0.98
C HIS A 67 4.66 11.62 0.37
N LEU A 68 4.15 10.38 0.39
CA LEU A 68 4.87 9.20 -0.09
C LEU A 68 4.84 9.05 -1.62
N ALA A 69 3.74 9.41 -2.29
CA ALA A 69 3.54 9.14 -3.72
C ALA A 69 3.94 10.29 -4.66
N THR A 70 3.98 11.54 -4.17
CA THR A 70 4.25 12.70 -5.03
C THR A 70 5.58 13.38 -4.72
N HIS A 71 6.30 13.74 -5.78
CA HIS A 71 7.61 14.34 -5.66
C HIS A 71 7.87 15.47 -6.65
N GLU A 72 8.73 16.41 -6.24
CA GLU A 72 9.24 17.48 -7.09
C GLU A 72 10.37 16.95 -7.99
N VAL A 73 10.12 16.96 -9.30
CA VAL A 73 11.08 16.61 -10.35
C VAL A 73 11.71 17.87 -10.93
N LYS A 74 13.03 18.01 -10.76
CA LYS A 74 13.82 19.06 -11.41
C LYS A 74 14.52 18.49 -12.64
N THR A 75 13.95 18.74 -13.83
CA THR A 75 14.59 18.34 -15.08
C THR A 75 15.74 19.28 -15.45
N SER A 76 16.88 18.72 -15.88
CA SER A 76 18.09 19.46 -16.32
C SER A 76 17.80 20.50 -17.40
N ALA A 77 16.81 20.25 -18.27
CA ALA A 77 16.42 21.12 -19.37
C ALA A 77 15.65 22.39 -18.93
N ASN A 78 15.15 22.48 -17.70
CA ASN A 78 14.41 23.64 -17.23
C ASN A 78 14.50 23.78 -15.70
N LYS A 79 15.63 24.31 -15.20
CA LYS A 79 15.83 24.61 -13.77
C LYS A 79 14.82 25.62 -13.19
N ARG A 80 14.06 26.33 -14.03
CA ARG A 80 13.15 27.42 -13.62
C ARG A 80 11.72 27.00 -13.31
N THR A 81 11.27 25.83 -13.78
CA THR A 81 9.88 25.38 -13.55
C THR A 81 9.89 23.98 -12.93
N PRO A 82 9.53 23.83 -11.65
CA PRO A 82 9.38 22.52 -11.05
C PRO A 82 8.27 21.74 -11.78
N LYS A 83 8.49 20.45 -11.99
CA LYS A 83 7.47 19.50 -12.42
C LYS A 83 7.16 18.57 -11.26
N TRP A 84 5.93 18.10 -11.15
CA TRP A 84 5.52 17.14 -10.13
C TRP A 84 5.23 15.81 -10.80
N SER A 85 5.69 14.72 -10.20
CA SER A 85 5.47 13.36 -10.69
C SER A 85 4.85 12.49 -9.62
N THR A 86 4.00 11.56 -10.07
CA THR A 86 3.37 10.46 -9.31
C THR A 86 3.91 9.10 -9.76
N GLU A 87 4.94 9.06 -10.61
CA GLU A 87 5.51 7.81 -11.13
C GLU A 87 6.32 7.07 -10.05
N ASP A 88 5.90 5.86 -9.70
CA ASP A 88 6.51 5.03 -8.64
C ASP A 88 7.99 4.67 -8.91
N ASN A 89 8.39 4.59 -10.19
CA ASN A 89 9.75 4.25 -10.60
C ASN A 89 10.72 5.45 -10.51
N PHE A 90 10.21 6.66 -10.30
CA PHE A 90 11.02 7.85 -10.22
C PHE A 90 11.37 8.14 -8.77
N VAL A 91 12.57 7.76 -8.34
CA VAL A 91 13.16 8.23 -7.07
C VAL A 91 13.83 9.58 -7.33
N PRO A 92 13.26 10.71 -6.88
CA PRO A 92 13.92 12.01 -6.98
C PRO A 92 15.16 11.97 -6.12
N SER A 93 16.24 12.61 -6.59
CA SER A 93 17.49 12.79 -5.84
C SER A 93 17.34 13.54 -4.50
N ARG A 94 16.13 13.98 -4.15
CA ARG A 94 15.76 14.59 -2.86
C ARG A 94 15.03 13.65 -1.90
N VAL A 95 14.46 12.52 -2.36
CA VAL A 95 13.87 11.49 -1.50
C VAL A 95 14.98 10.50 -1.18
N ARG A 96 15.90 10.93 -0.32
CA ARG A 96 17.13 10.18 0.01
C ARG A 96 16.86 8.89 0.80
N PHE A 97 15.63 8.68 1.26
CA PHE A 97 15.27 7.65 2.23
C PHE A 97 14.47 6.49 1.63
N ARG A 98 14.34 6.38 0.30
CA ARG A 98 13.50 5.34 -0.31
C ARG A 98 14.12 4.72 -1.56
N LEU A 99 14.37 3.41 -1.48
CA LEU A 99 14.75 2.56 -2.60
C LEU A 99 13.52 2.01 -3.33
N PRO A 100 13.66 1.58 -4.59
CA PRO A 100 12.60 0.83 -5.28
C PRO A 100 12.15 -0.38 -4.45
N GLU A 101 10.86 -0.67 -4.44
CA GLU A 101 10.26 -1.76 -3.64
C GLU A 101 10.90 -3.12 -3.92
N GLU A 102 11.19 -3.40 -5.20
CA GLU A 102 11.83 -4.64 -5.64
C GLU A 102 13.23 -4.81 -5.04
N VAL A 103 14.01 -3.72 -4.94
CA VAL A 103 15.36 -3.74 -4.35
C VAL A 103 15.27 -4.09 -2.86
N ILE A 104 14.31 -3.49 -2.15
CA ILE A 104 14.10 -3.74 -0.71
C ILE A 104 13.62 -5.18 -0.49
N SER A 105 12.66 -5.64 -1.29
CA SER A 105 12.11 -7.00 -1.21
C SER A 105 13.20 -8.06 -1.41
N ASN A 106 14.05 -7.85 -2.43
CA ASN A 106 15.17 -8.75 -2.71
C ASN A 106 16.20 -8.76 -1.57
N ALA A 107 16.56 -7.59 -1.04
CA ALA A 107 17.48 -7.48 0.09
C ALA A 107 16.93 -8.13 1.36
N LEU A 108 15.66 -7.92 1.70
CA LEU A 108 15.02 -8.54 2.85
C LEU A 108 14.87 -10.05 2.70
N ASN A 109 14.60 -10.55 1.48
CA ASN A 109 14.55 -11.99 1.23
C ASN A 109 15.93 -12.63 1.37
N PHE A 110 16.98 -11.98 0.87
CA PHE A 110 18.36 -12.41 1.05
C PHE A 110 18.72 -12.56 2.55
N LEU A 111 18.34 -11.57 3.36
CA LEU A 111 18.54 -11.60 4.82
C LEU A 111 17.77 -12.71 5.55
N LYS A 112 16.61 -13.12 5.03
CA LYS A 112 15.84 -14.23 5.61
C LYS A 112 16.48 -15.58 5.30
N THR A 113 17.12 -15.70 4.13
CA THR A 113 17.78 -16.93 3.69
C THR A 113 19.18 -17.11 4.28
N GLU A 114 19.90 -16.02 4.53
CA GLU A 114 21.20 -16.05 5.21
C GLU A 114 21.04 -15.71 6.69
N ILE A 115 20.92 -16.73 7.56
CA ILE A 115 21.00 -16.53 9.01
C ILE A 115 22.43 -16.11 9.36
N ARG A 116 22.65 -14.81 9.58
CA ARG A 116 23.75 -14.30 10.39
C ARG A 116 23.21 -13.44 11.51
N ASP A 117 23.69 -13.74 12.71
CA ASP A 117 23.39 -13.06 13.96
C ASP A 117 24.12 -11.71 13.99
N GLY A 118 23.42 -10.66 14.45
CA GLY A 118 24.01 -9.35 14.79
C GLY A 118 24.06 -8.31 13.67
N ASP A 119 23.73 -7.07 14.05
CA ASP A 119 23.85 -5.76 13.38
C ASP A 119 24.84 -5.70 12.21
N THR A 120 24.45 -6.27 11.07
CA THR A 120 25.26 -6.26 9.86
C THR A 120 24.77 -5.11 8.99
N GLU A 121 25.62 -4.10 8.84
CA GLU A 121 25.47 -3.10 7.79
C GLU A 121 25.57 -3.80 6.44
N ILE A 122 24.56 -3.61 5.58
CA ILE A 122 24.49 -4.29 4.29
C ILE A 122 24.96 -3.30 3.24
N GLU A 123 26.12 -3.59 2.66
CA GLU A 123 26.53 -2.98 1.41
C GLU A 123 25.64 -3.55 0.30
N LEU A 124 24.78 -2.70 -0.25
CA LEU A 124 23.89 -3.09 -1.33
C LEU A 124 24.65 -3.00 -2.65
N GLY A 125 24.70 -4.10 -3.42
CA GLY A 125 25.30 -3.98 -4.73
C GLY A 125 25.14 -4.95 -5.93
N SER A 126 25.53 -4.48 -7.15
CA SER A 126 25.57 -4.96 -8.55
C SER A 126 26.79 -5.80 -8.99
N ASP A 127 26.57 -6.62 -10.03
CA ASP A 127 27.53 -7.44 -10.78
C ASP A 127 28.60 -6.58 -11.53
N ARG A 128 29.86 -6.98 -11.79
CA ARG A 128 30.71 -8.15 -11.50
C ARG A 128 32.13 -7.82 -11.98
N GLU A 129 33.16 -8.29 -11.28
CA GLU A 129 34.28 -8.99 -11.93
C GLU A 129 34.81 -10.05 -10.97
N GLN A 130 34.89 -11.28 -11.46
CA GLN A 130 35.26 -12.46 -10.70
C GLN A 130 36.78 -12.44 -10.48
N THR A 131 37.21 -12.37 -9.23
CA THR A 131 38.57 -12.76 -8.85
C THR A 131 38.48 -13.77 -7.72
N ASP A 132 39.05 -14.95 -7.98
CA ASP A 132 39.36 -15.98 -7.00
C ASP A 132 40.08 -15.36 -5.80
N ASP A 133 39.41 -15.26 -4.66
CA ASP A 133 39.92 -15.81 -3.40
C ASP A 133 38.89 -15.66 -2.27
N THR A 134 38.67 -16.78 -1.62
CA THR A 134 38.09 -17.07 -0.30
C THR A 134 37.52 -15.89 0.54
N ASN A 135 36.21 -15.99 0.85
CA ASN A 135 35.47 -15.32 1.95
C ASN A 135 35.18 -13.81 1.86
N ALA A 136 34.37 -13.39 0.88
CA ALA A 136 33.32 -12.37 1.05
C ALA A 136 32.53 -12.24 -0.26
N SER A 137 31.27 -12.68 -0.29
CA SER A 137 30.39 -12.46 -1.44
C SER A 137 29.88 -11.03 -1.41
N VAL A 138 30.64 -10.11 -2.02
CA VAL A 138 30.24 -8.71 -2.22
C VAL A 138 29.62 -8.59 -3.61
N MET A 139 28.38 -8.12 -3.69
CA MET A 139 27.85 -7.51 -4.92
C MET A 139 27.80 -5.99 -4.70
N THR A 140 28.11 -5.15 -5.72
CA THR A 140 28.41 -3.67 -5.66
C THR A 140 27.57 -2.76 -6.60
N PHE A 141 26.55 -1.98 -6.16
CA PHE A 141 25.53 -1.28 -7.00
C PHE A 141 25.93 0.18 -6.89
N GLU A 142 26.19 0.83 -8.01
CA GLU A 142 26.67 2.21 -7.99
C GLU A 142 25.63 3.13 -7.33
N ARG A 143 25.98 3.58 -6.11
CA ARG A 143 25.56 4.83 -5.41
C ARG A 143 24.63 4.74 -4.20
N LEU A 144 24.47 3.59 -3.54
CA LEU A 144 23.75 3.53 -2.27
C LEU A 144 24.69 3.18 -1.13
N THR A 145 24.85 4.14 -0.22
CA THR A 145 25.53 3.96 1.06
C THR A 145 24.92 2.78 1.83
N GLN A 146 25.76 2.08 2.59
CA GLN A 146 25.40 1.00 3.52
C GLN A 146 24.05 1.27 4.22
N SER A 147 23.11 0.34 4.12
CA SER A 147 21.81 0.43 4.78
C SER A 147 21.68 -0.68 5.83
N THR A 148 21.22 -0.35 7.03
CA THR A 148 20.99 -1.35 8.07
C THR A 148 19.72 -2.17 7.79
N ARG A 149 19.60 -3.35 8.40
CA ARG A 149 18.35 -4.15 8.35
C ARG A 149 17.14 -3.32 8.79
N GLU A 150 17.28 -2.58 9.88
CA GLU A 150 16.23 -1.70 10.41
C GLU A 150 15.78 -0.65 9.38
N GLN A 151 16.73 -0.07 8.64
CA GLN A 151 16.42 0.89 7.58
C GLN A 151 15.67 0.22 6.41
N LEU A 152 16.05 -1.00 6.01
CA LEU A 152 15.34 -1.75 4.98
C LEU A 152 13.91 -2.10 5.41
N GLU A 153 13.72 -2.53 6.66
CA GLU A 153 12.40 -2.80 7.22
C GLU A 153 11.55 -1.52 7.31
N ALA A 154 12.15 -0.40 7.70
CA ALA A 154 11.50 0.91 7.70
C ALA A 154 11.08 1.34 6.28
N MET A 155 11.94 1.13 5.27
CA MET A 155 11.58 1.42 3.87
C MET A 155 10.45 0.51 3.37
N GLN A 156 10.47 -0.79 3.70
CA GLN A 156 9.40 -1.71 3.36
C GLN A 156 8.08 -1.29 4.02
N TRP A 157 8.15 -0.86 5.27
CA TRP A 157 6.97 -0.37 5.98
C TRP A 157 6.37 0.87 5.29
N LEU A 158 7.20 1.80 4.81
CA LEU A 158 6.73 2.96 4.04
C LEU A 158 6.09 2.56 2.70
N TRP A 159 6.61 1.53 2.02
CA TRP A 159 5.98 0.97 0.82
C TRP A 159 4.59 0.41 1.13
N ASN A 160 4.46 -0.38 2.20
CA ASN A 160 3.18 -0.92 2.64
C ASN A 160 2.19 0.18 3.04
N LEU A 161 2.68 1.26 3.65
CA LEU A 161 1.86 2.41 4.02
C LEU A 161 1.37 3.18 2.78
N GLN A 162 2.23 3.43 1.79
CA GLN A 162 1.79 4.05 0.52
C GLN A 162 0.76 3.16 -0.18
N LEU A 163 0.99 1.85 -0.22
CA LEU A 163 0.05 0.89 -0.79
C LEU A 163 -1.31 1.04 -0.11
N ALA A 164 -1.36 1.00 1.23
CA ALA A 164 -2.60 1.21 1.97
C ALA A 164 -3.29 2.54 1.60
N CYS A 165 -2.54 3.64 1.46
CA CYS A 165 -3.11 4.92 1.05
C CYS A 165 -3.67 4.89 -0.38
N ARG A 166 -2.97 4.25 -1.33
CA ARG A 166 -3.45 4.07 -2.70
C ARG A 166 -4.74 3.27 -2.71
N GLU A 167 -4.78 2.18 -1.95
CA GLU A 167 -5.98 1.35 -1.85
C GLU A 167 -7.16 2.08 -1.20
N ALA A 168 -6.89 2.95 -0.22
CA ALA A 168 -7.90 3.83 0.36
C ALA A 168 -8.53 4.75 -0.70
N VAL A 169 -7.70 5.42 -1.51
CA VAL A 169 -8.16 6.34 -2.56
C VAL A 169 -8.97 5.58 -3.62
N LEU A 170 -8.53 4.38 -4.00
CA LEU A 170 -9.26 3.52 -4.94
C LEU A 170 -10.62 3.07 -4.36
N CYS A 171 -10.65 2.61 -3.11
CA CYS A 171 -11.86 2.23 -2.40
C CYS A 171 -12.84 3.41 -2.32
N CYS A 172 -12.35 4.59 -1.96
CA CYS A 172 -13.12 5.82 -1.90
C CYS A 172 -13.66 6.26 -3.28
N THR A 173 -12.87 6.09 -4.34
CA THR A 173 -13.30 6.38 -5.73
C THR A 173 -14.40 5.41 -6.17
N TRP A 174 -14.24 4.12 -5.87
CA TRP A 174 -15.24 3.09 -6.12
C TRP A 174 -16.54 3.39 -5.35
N LEU A 175 -16.46 3.62 -4.03
CA LEU A 175 -17.61 4.00 -3.20
C LEU A 175 -18.33 5.22 -3.78
N THR A 176 -17.58 6.26 -4.15
CA THR A 176 -18.15 7.47 -4.75
C THR A 176 -18.90 7.16 -6.04
N ARG A 177 -18.35 6.30 -6.90
CA ARG A 177 -19.01 5.90 -8.15
C ARG A 177 -20.28 5.08 -7.89
N SER A 178 -20.19 4.07 -7.03
CA SER A 178 -21.28 3.14 -6.74
C SER A 178 -22.42 3.79 -5.95
N VAL A 179 -22.10 4.73 -5.05
CA VAL A 179 -23.09 5.43 -4.21
C VAL A 179 -23.72 6.61 -4.94
N LYS A 180 -22.98 7.34 -5.80
CA LYS A 180 -23.56 8.46 -6.58
C LYS A 180 -24.70 8.03 -7.50
N GLU A 181 -24.75 6.75 -7.88
CA GLU A 181 -25.86 6.20 -8.67
C GLU A 181 -27.13 5.97 -7.83
N VAL A 182 -27.04 6.05 -6.50
CA VAL A 182 -28.10 5.61 -5.56
C VAL A 182 -28.52 6.68 -4.54
N GLU A 183 -27.63 7.60 -4.12
CA GLU A 183 -27.92 8.63 -3.10
C GLU A 183 -27.25 9.99 -3.37
N ASP A 184 -27.83 11.08 -2.83
CA ASP A 184 -27.32 12.46 -2.91
C ASP A 184 -26.00 12.66 -2.12
N ASP A 185 -25.26 13.73 -2.47
CA ASP A 185 -23.93 14.09 -1.90
C ASP A 185 -23.92 14.34 -0.36
N THR A 186 -25.09 14.48 0.27
CA THR A 186 -25.24 14.63 1.74
C THR A 186 -25.41 13.31 2.49
N SER A 187 -25.29 12.18 1.78
CA SER A 187 -25.56 10.85 2.33
C SER A 187 -24.54 10.41 3.40
N PRO A 188 -24.95 9.52 4.32
CA PRO A 188 -24.03 8.88 5.29
C PRO A 188 -22.80 8.24 4.63
N ALA A 189 -22.93 7.78 3.38
CA ALA A 189 -21.84 7.22 2.61
C ALA A 189 -20.79 8.26 2.19
N HIS A 190 -21.20 9.48 1.83
CA HIS A 190 -20.26 10.57 1.56
C HIS A 190 -19.49 10.98 2.82
N VAL A 191 -20.15 10.98 3.98
CA VAL A 191 -19.49 11.23 5.27
C VAL A 191 -18.46 10.13 5.57
N ALA A 192 -18.78 8.87 5.29
CA ALA A 192 -17.84 7.75 5.46
C ALA A 192 -16.61 7.88 4.54
N PHE A 193 -16.78 8.37 3.31
CA PHE A 193 -15.67 8.67 2.39
C PHE A 193 -14.67 9.67 2.99
N LEU A 194 -15.18 10.80 3.51
CA LEU A 194 -14.32 11.82 4.11
C LEU A 194 -13.58 11.27 5.34
N GLN A 195 -14.28 10.48 6.16
CA GLN A 195 -13.68 9.84 7.33
C GLN A 195 -12.54 8.89 6.95
N ILE A 196 -12.68 8.07 5.90
CA ILE A 196 -11.61 7.18 5.45
C ILE A 196 -10.37 7.98 5.04
N LEU A 197 -10.55 9.08 4.30
CA LEU A 197 -9.44 9.90 3.79
C LEU A 197 -8.73 10.73 4.86
N GLU A 198 -9.40 11.02 5.97
CA GLU A 198 -8.88 11.76 7.13
C GLU A 198 -8.29 10.84 8.21
N CYS A 199 -8.58 9.54 8.17
CA CYS A 199 -8.08 8.58 9.14
C CYS A 199 -6.67 8.09 8.82
N TRP A 200 -5.93 7.70 9.86
CA TRP A 200 -4.70 6.92 9.72
C TRP A 200 -5.01 5.56 9.07
N PRO A 201 -4.27 5.11 8.04
CA PRO A 201 -4.58 3.87 7.32
C PRO A 201 -4.69 2.63 8.23
N TYR A 202 -3.91 2.58 9.31
CA TYR A 202 -3.94 1.47 10.26
C TYR A 202 -4.77 1.75 11.52
N ALA A 203 -5.58 2.81 11.54
CA ALA A 203 -6.51 3.05 12.64
C ALA A 203 -7.60 1.96 12.66
N ALA A 204 -8.04 1.58 13.86
CA ALA A 204 -9.11 0.61 14.03
C ALA A 204 -10.49 1.25 13.82
N LEU A 205 -11.32 0.55 13.06
CA LEU A 205 -12.75 0.80 12.92
C LEU A 205 -13.47 0.35 14.20
N LYS A 206 -14.33 1.23 14.72
CA LYS A 206 -15.12 0.96 15.92
C LYS A 206 -16.39 0.17 15.57
N GLY A 207 -16.88 -0.62 16.53
CA GLY A 207 -18.22 -1.23 16.46
C GLY A 207 -18.30 -2.66 15.92
N PHE A 208 -17.16 -3.32 15.70
CA PHE A 208 -17.10 -4.72 15.25
C PHE A 208 -16.71 -5.74 16.34
N GLY A 209 -16.25 -5.27 17.52
CA GLY A 209 -15.83 -6.14 18.62
C GLY A 209 -14.49 -6.85 18.41
N PHE A 210 -13.73 -6.44 17.40
CA PHE A 210 -12.34 -6.84 17.15
C PHE A 210 -11.60 -5.69 16.43
N ASP A 211 -10.28 -5.74 16.42
CA ASP A 211 -9.44 -4.75 15.73
C ASP A 211 -9.53 -4.96 14.22
N LEU A 212 -10.33 -4.12 13.55
CA LEU A 212 -10.44 -4.05 12.10
C LEU A 212 -9.78 -2.76 11.63
N SER A 213 -8.62 -2.81 10.97
CA SER A 213 -8.00 -1.59 10.45
C SER A 213 -8.76 -1.02 9.25
N TYR A 214 -8.67 0.28 9.01
CA TYR A 214 -9.15 0.90 7.77
C TYR A 214 -8.49 0.25 6.53
N ALA A 215 -7.19 -0.07 6.61
CA ALA A 215 -6.49 -0.77 5.54
C ALA A 215 -7.15 -2.11 5.14
N ALA A 216 -7.71 -2.83 6.11
CA ALA A 216 -8.38 -4.10 5.83
C ALA A 216 -9.62 -3.93 4.95
N ILE A 217 -10.36 -2.81 5.04
CA ILE A 217 -11.60 -2.62 4.28
C ILE A 217 -11.37 -2.18 2.83
N PHE A 218 -10.12 -1.86 2.43
CA PHE A 218 -9.85 -1.39 1.07
C PHE A 218 -9.99 -2.47 -0.01
N CYS A 219 -10.08 -3.74 0.38
CA CYS A 219 -10.42 -4.85 -0.53
C CYS A 219 -11.90 -4.90 -0.93
N LEU A 220 -12.76 -4.01 -0.41
CA LEU A 220 -14.18 -3.96 -0.77
C LEU A 220 -14.44 -3.41 -2.19
N ARG A 221 -13.41 -2.84 -2.83
CA ARG A 221 -13.50 -2.35 -4.21
C ARG A 221 -13.69 -3.50 -5.20
N ASP A 222 -14.26 -3.16 -6.36
CA ASP A 222 -14.47 -4.12 -7.45
C ASP A 222 -13.18 -4.86 -7.81
N SER A 223 -13.30 -6.17 -8.01
CA SER A 223 -12.24 -7.08 -8.50
C SER A 223 -11.13 -7.46 -7.51
N GLU A 224 -11.31 -7.20 -6.21
CA GLU A 224 -10.39 -7.65 -5.17
C GLU A 224 -10.91 -8.82 -4.35
N TRP A 225 -9.97 -9.59 -3.80
CA TRP A 225 -10.28 -10.68 -2.88
C TRP A 225 -10.60 -10.12 -1.49
N LEU A 226 -11.77 -10.49 -0.97
CA LEU A 226 -12.11 -10.18 0.42
C LEU A 226 -11.14 -10.87 1.37
N ASN A 227 -10.58 -10.13 2.32
CA ASN A 227 -9.77 -10.72 3.38
C ASN A 227 -10.63 -11.22 4.55
N ASP A 228 -10.03 -12.05 5.41
CA ASP A 228 -10.73 -12.65 6.54
C ASP A 228 -11.27 -11.62 7.54
N ALA A 229 -10.59 -10.48 7.69
CA ALA A 229 -11.02 -9.42 8.61
C ALA A 229 -12.30 -8.75 8.12
N VAL A 230 -12.41 -8.48 6.82
CA VAL A 230 -13.63 -7.95 6.20
C VAL A 230 -14.75 -8.98 6.25
N MET A 231 -14.48 -10.25 5.96
CA MET A 231 -15.52 -11.29 6.07
C MET A 231 -16.04 -11.45 7.50
N ARG A 232 -15.16 -11.31 8.50
CA ARG A 232 -15.56 -11.27 9.91
C ARG A 232 -16.41 -10.03 10.21
N ALA A 233 -16.07 -8.87 9.66
CA ALA A 233 -16.86 -7.65 9.81
C ALA A 233 -18.27 -7.80 9.20
N VAL A 234 -18.36 -8.44 8.02
CA VAL A 234 -19.63 -8.78 7.37
C VAL A 234 -20.46 -9.72 8.26
N ALA A 235 -19.85 -10.76 8.83
CA ALA A 235 -20.53 -11.67 9.75
C ALA A 235 -21.12 -10.95 10.98
N VAL A 236 -20.37 -10.02 11.57
CA VAL A 236 -20.84 -9.17 12.68
C VAL A 236 -21.99 -8.27 12.23
N SER A 237 -21.90 -7.64 11.05
CA SER A 237 -22.98 -6.82 10.50
C SER A 237 -24.25 -7.64 10.25
N LEU A 238 -24.12 -8.85 9.70
CA LEU A 238 -25.24 -9.75 9.45
C LEU A 238 -25.94 -10.21 10.72
N SER A 239 -25.20 -10.40 11.82
CA SER A 239 -25.78 -10.79 13.12
C SER A 239 -26.81 -9.79 13.66
N ARG A 240 -26.78 -8.53 13.19
CA ARG A 240 -27.71 -7.48 13.59
C ARG A 240 -29.14 -7.75 13.12
N PHE A 241 -29.32 -8.55 12.07
CA PHE A 241 -30.64 -8.86 11.52
C PHE A 241 -31.44 -9.85 12.37
N LYS A 242 -30.85 -10.41 13.44
CA LYS A 242 -31.49 -11.26 14.47
C LYS A 242 -32.35 -12.41 13.91
N ASN A 243 -32.23 -12.76 12.64
CA ASN A 243 -32.94 -13.86 11.98
C ASN A 243 -31.98 -14.98 11.56
N ASN A 244 -30.68 -14.73 11.60
CA ASN A 244 -29.60 -15.64 11.27
C ASN A 244 -28.55 -15.70 12.38
N GLN A 245 -27.69 -16.70 12.31
CA GLN A 245 -26.42 -16.72 13.04
C GLN A 245 -25.30 -16.94 12.04
N THR A 246 -24.19 -16.21 12.19
CA THR A 246 -23.02 -16.38 11.31
C THR A 246 -21.86 -16.92 12.14
N VAL A 247 -21.22 -17.99 11.68
CA VAL A 247 -20.03 -18.58 12.30
C VAL A 247 -18.87 -18.48 11.33
N MET A 248 -17.84 -17.73 11.69
CA MET A 248 -16.59 -17.67 10.94
C MET A 248 -15.59 -18.66 11.51
N LEU A 249 -15.04 -19.50 10.64
CA LEU A 249 -13.91 -20.34 10.98
C LEU A 249 -12.63 -19.51 11.01
N PRO A 250 -11.69 -19.77 11.93
CA PRO A 250 -10.38 -19.14 11.86
C PRO A 250 -9.67 -19.55 10.57
N PRO A 251 -8.88 -18.66 9.95
CA PRO A 251 -8.07 -19.05 8.80
C PRO A 251 -7.10 -20.16 9.19
N PRO A 252 -6.73 -21.04 8.24
CA PRO A 252 -5.70 -22.04 8.48
C PRO A 252 -4.39 -21.35 8.85
N THR A 253 -3.75 -21.78 9.93
CA THR A 253 -2.42 -21.29 10.34
C THR A 253 -1.39 -21.67 9.27
N SER A 254 -0.45 -20.75 9.00
CA SER A 254 0.63 -20.89 8.01
C SER A 254 1.61 -22.03 8.31
N ASP A 255 1.61 -22.54 9.55
CA ASP A 255 2.28 -23.78 9.89
C ASP A 255 1.49 -24.92 9.26
N GLY A 256 2.04 -25.52 8.20
CA GLY A 256 1.48 -26.62 7.41
C GLY A 256 1.16 -27.91 8.18
N GLN A 257 0.82 -27.84 9.47
CA GLN A 257 -0.01 -28.83 10.09
C GLN A 257 -1.32 -28.88 9.31
N ARG A 258 -1.45 -29.94 8.51
CA ARG A 258 -2.72 -30.49 8.05
C ARG A 258 -3.60 -30.72 9.28
N GLY A 259 -4.29 -29.68 9.71
CA GLY A 259 -5.34 -29.77 10.70
C GLY A 259 -6.57 -30.32 10.00
N ASP A 260 -6.61 -31.63 9.77
CA ASP A 260 -7.83 -32.34 9.31
C ASP A 260 -8.98 -32.22 10.34
N ILE A 261 -8.78 -31.52 11.46
CA ILE A 261 -9.70 -31.40 12.57
C ILE A 261 -9.92 -29.92 12.90
N LEU A 262 -11.17 -29.47 12.73
CA LEU A 262 -11.64 -28.19 13.24
C LEU A 262 -11.33 -28.08 14.74
N GLN A 263 -10.74 -26.96 15.16
CA GLN A 263 -10.47 -26.72 16.58
C GLN A 263 -11.76 -26.87 17.41
N GLU A 264 -11.65 -27.48 18.59
CA GLU A 264 -12.80 -27.76 19.46
C GLU A 264 -13.65 -26.50 19.74
N LYS A 265 -12.99 -25.33 19.86
CA LYS A 265 -13.65 -24.03 19.99
C LYS A 265 -14.57 -23.69 18.82
N ALA A 266 -14.15 -24.00 17.59
CA ALA A 266 -14.95 -23.79 16.38
C ALA A 266 -16.15 -24.75 16.36
N ILE A 267 -15.95 -26.03 16.70
CA ILE A 267 -17.02 -27.04 16.78
C ILE A 267 -18.09 -26.61 17.79
N ARG A 268 -17.70 -26.21 19.00
CA ARG A 268 -18.64 -25.72 20.02
C ARG A 268 -19.39 -24.47 19.57
N SER A 269 -18.74 -23.58 18.81
CA SER A 269 -19.38 -22.38 18.26
C SER A 269 -20.46 -22.73 17.24
N ILE A 270 -20.17 -23.67 16.33
CA ILE A 270 -21.13 -24.18 15.35
C ILE A 270 -22.30 -24.86 16.05
N ALA A 271 -22.02 -25.78 16.98
CA ALA A 271 -23.07 -26.50 17.72
C ALA A 271 -24.02 -25.56 18.45
N ARG A 272 -23.50 -24.50 19.07
CA ARG A 272 -24.31 -23.47 19.73
C ARG A 272 -25.17 -22.69 18.73
N ALA A 273 -24.63 -22.36 17.56
CA ALA A 273 -25.35 -21.63 16.52
C ALA A 273 -26.48 -22.46 15.88
N VAL A 274 -26.24 -23.74 15.63
CA VAL A 274 -27.25 -24.67 15.07
C VAL A 274 -28.35 -24.94 16.08
N ALA A 275 -28.02 -25.02 17.37
CA ALA A 275 -29.03 -25.18 18.43
C ALA A 275 -29.92 -23.93 18.61
N SER A 276 -29.43 -22.73 18.26
CA SER A 276 -30.16 -21.47 18.45
C SER A 276 -30.96 -21.03 17.22
N ARG A 277 -30.56 -21.43 16.01
CA ARG A 277 -31.15 -20.95 14.75
C ARG A 277 -31.32 -22.07 13.71
N PRO A 278 -32.40 -22.02 12.91
CA PRO A 278 -32.61 -22.98 11.82
C PRO A 278 -31.63 -22.82 10.66
N PHE A 279 -31.04 -21.63 10.49
CA PHE A 279 -30.08 -21.34 9.44
C PHE A 279 -28.83 -20.68 10.03
N VAL A 280 -27.67 -21.26 9.74
CA VAL A 280 -26.37 -20.76 10.15
C VAL A 280 -25.54 -20.46 8.90
N LEU A 281 -25.14 -19.21 8.73
CA LEU A 281 -24.24 -18.82 7.65
C LEU A 281 -22.81 -19.15 8.07
N MET A 282 -22.10 -19.94 7.28
CA MET A 282 -20.70 -20.25 7.54
C MET A 282 -19.85 -19.92 6.32
N PRO A 283 -19.26 -18.71 6.26
CA PRO A 283 -18.30 -18.35 5.23
C PRO A 283 -16.99 -19.09 5.47
N VAL A 284 -16.44 -19.71 4.43
CA VAL A 284 -15.20 -20.47 4.48
C VAL A 284 -14.24 -19.97 3.41
N ASN A 285 -13.00 -19.71 3.83
CA ASN A 285 -11.90 -19.40 2.94
C ASN A 285 -11.24 -20.71 2.46
N LEU A 286 -11.37 -21.01 1.17
CA LEU A 286 -10.81 -22.19 0.52
C LEU A 286 -9.45 -21.83 -0.08
N GLY A 287 -8.38 -22.19 0.63
CA GLY A 287 -7.01 -22.06 0.14
C GLY A 287 -6.50 -20.62 0.00
N GLY A 288 -7.12 -19.65 0.70
CA GLY A 288 -6.75 -18.23 0.61
C GLY A 288 -7.19 -17.54 -0.68
N VAL A 289 -7.86 -18.26 -1.57
CA VAL A 289 -8.16 -17.83 -2.95
C VAL A 289 -9.62 -17.99 -3.31
N ARG A 290 -10.51 -18.35 -2.38
CA ARG A 290 -11.95 -18.44 -2.67
C ARG A 290 -12.79 -18.39 -1.41
N TRP A 291 -13.88 -17.63 -1.45
CA TRP A 291 -14.92 -17.71 -0.43
C TRP A 291 -16.07 -18.62 -0.88
N ALA A 292 -16.52 -19.49 0.01
CA ALA A 292 -17.71 -20.32 -0.16
C ALA A 292 -18.62 -20.19 1.07
N GLY A 293 -19.92 -20.37 0.87
CA GLY A 293 -20.88 -20.51 1.96
C GLY A 293 -21.23 -21.98 2.15
N LEU A 294 -21.10 -22.48 3.37
CA LEU A 294 -21.66 -23.76 3.74
C LEU A 294 -23.09 -23.56 4.30
N PRO A 295 -24.08 -24.34 3.82
CA PRO A 295 -25.48 -24.25 4.27
C PRO A 295 -25.68 -24.80 5.68
#